data_AF-A0A7C7KUJ8-F1
#
_entry.id   AF-A0A7C7KUJ8-F1
#
_cell.length_a   1.000
_cell.length_b   1.000
_cell.length_c   1.000
_cell.angle_alpha   90.00
_cell.angle_beta   90.00
_cell.angle_gamma   90.00
#
_symmetry.space_group_name_H-M   'P 1'
#
loop_
_entity.id
_entity.type
_entity.pdbx_description
1 polymer ?
#
loop_
_entity_poly.entity_id
_entity_poly.type
_entity_poly.pdbx_seq_one_letter_code
_entity_poly.pdbx_strand_id
1 'polypeptide(L)'
;MGKLIARAIVSLDINGEAVTETGEGVGPVHALDEAVRNAILRKFPELKDTTLVNYKVTVIDTRDGTAAAVRVFTEFKSGETQWATTAVSRNIVEASLKAVMDGYTYRLATLRQDWKADKKTATARV
;
A
#
# COMPACT_ATOMS: atom_id res chain seq x y z
N MET A 1 28.52 -0.79 15.77
CA MET A 1 27.58 0.16 15.14
C MET A 1 26.16 -0.27 15.50
N GLY A 2 25.30 0.66 15.92
CA GLY A 2 23.91 0.37 16.33
C GLY A 2 22.99 0.03 15.16
N LYS A 3 21.86 -0.62 15.44
CA LYS A 3 20.81 -0.93 14.45
C LYS A 3 20.12 0.37 14.03
N LEU A 4 20.06 0.65 12.72
CA LEU A 4 19.24 1.73 12.18
C LEU A 4 17.76 1.35 12.31
N ILE A 5 16.96 2.22 12.93
CA ILE A 5 15.50 2.11 12.99
C ILE A 5 14.95 3.37 12.33
N ALA A 6 14.22 3.20 11.24
CA ALA A 6 13.48 4.30 10.61
C ALA A 6 12.07 4.35 11.22
N ARG A 7 11.55 5.56 11.43
CA ARG A 7 10.19 5.80 11.92
C ARG A 7 9.47 6.77 11.00
N ALA A 8 8.19 6.52 10.75
CA ALA A 8 7.31 7.41 10.01
C ALA A 8 6.04 7.67 10.83
N ILE A 9 5.50 8.87 10.70
CA ILE A 9 4.19 9.26 11.26
C ILE A 9 3.35 9.72 10.07
N VAL A 10 2.13 9.20 9.96
CA VAL A 10 1.18 9.59 8.92
C VAL A 10 -0.10 10.11 9.56
N SER A 11 -0.68 11.12 8.95
CA SER A 11 -2.03 11.61 9.25
C SER A 11 -2.86 11.51 7.99
N LEU A 12 -3.88 10.66 8.01
CA LEU A 12 -4.76 10.38 6.88
C LEU A 12 -6.18 10.86 7.22
N ASP A 13 -6.86 11.46 6.26
CA ASP A 13 -8.31 11.63 6.33
C ASP A 13 -8.97 10.36 5.78
N ILE A 14 -9.74 9.67 6.63
CA ILE A 14 -10.48 8.48 6.24
C ILE A 14 -11.95 8.73 6.54
N ASN A 15 -12.74 8.94 5.48
CA ASN A 15 -14.17 9.27 5.57
C ASN A 15 -14.47 10.51 6.45
N GLY A 16 -13.63 11.54 6.37
CA GLY A 16 -13.79 12.77 7.16
C GLY A 16 -13.29 12.68 8.61
N GLU A 17 -12.63 11.57 8.98
CA GLU A 17 -11.97 11.42 10.27
C GLU A 17 -10.46 11.40 10.10
N ALA A 18 -9.77 12.29 10.83
CA ALA A 18 -8.32 12.30 10.87
C ALA A 18 -7.79 11.13 11.72
N VAL A 19 -7.04 10.24 11.09
CA VAL A 19 -6.36 9.10 11.73
C VAL A 19 -4.85 9.34 11.65
N THR A 20 -4.21 9.42 12.81
CA THR A 20 -2.75 9.54 12.92
C THR A 20 -2.17 8.26 13.48
N GLU A 21 -1.23 7.66 12.76
CA GLU A 21 -0.55 6.43 13.17
C GLU A 21 0.96 6.53 12.93
N THR A 22 1.71 5.66 13.60
CA THR A 22 3.17 5.56 13.50
C THR A 22 3.56 4.17 12.99
N GLY A 23 4.65 4.09 12.25
CA GLY A 23 5.27 2.85 11.80
C GLY A 23 6.78 2.88 11.96
N GLU A 24 7.37 1.71 12.17
CA GLU A 24 8.81 1.52 12.29
C GLU A 24 9.29 0.47 11.29
N GLY A 25 10.47 0.67 10.73
CA GLY A 25 11.00 -0.24 9.72
C GLY A 25 12.50 -0.11 9.53
N VAL A 26 13.02 -0.93 8.63
CA VAL A 26 14.45 -0.96 8.28
C VAL A 26 14.89 0.25 7.43
N GLY A 27 13.92 1.01 6.91
CA GLY A 27 14.14 2.20 6.09
C GLY A 27 12.86 3.04 6.00
N PRO A 28 12.95 4.27 5.47
CA PRO A 28 11.86 5.24 5.51
C PRO A 28 10.60 4.76 4.79
N VAL A 29 10.74 4.08 3.64
CA VAL A 29 9.59 3.54 2.89
C VAL A 29 8.90 2.40 3.64
N HIS A 30 9.66 1.52 4.29
CA HIS A 30 9.07 0.45 5.11
C HIS A 30 8.34 1.02 6.33
N ALA A 31 8.95 1.99 7.03
CA ALA A 31 8.29 2.65 8.15
C ALA A 31 7.00 3.38 7.72
N LEU A 32 7.00 3.98 6.53
CA LEU A 32 5.82 4.61 5.93
C LEU A 32 4.71 3.60 5.62
N ASP A 33 5.05 2.48 4.99
CA ASP A 33 4.10 1.39 4.70
C ASP A 33 3.44 0.86 5.97
N GLU A 34 4.24 0.58 7.02
CA GLU A 34 3.71 0.15 8.32
C GLU A 34 2.78 1.21 8.96
N ALA A 35 3.15 2.49 8.89
CA ALA A 35 2.31 3.56 9.44
C ALA A 35 0.97 3.67 8.71
N VAL A 36 0.99 3.60 7.37
CA VAL A 36 -0.21 3.60 6.53
C VAL A 36 -1.07 2.37 6.80
N ARG A 37 -0.46 1.19 6.85
CA ARG A 37 -1.15 -0.08 7.15
C ARG A 37 -1.85 -0.01 8.50
N ASN A 38 -1.17 0.50 9.54
CA ASN A 38 -1.77 0.69 10.86
C ASN A 38 -3.00 1.61 10.81
N ALA A 39 -2.92 2.74 10.10
CA ALA A 39 -4.04 3.67 9.94
C ALA A 39 -5.23 3.03 9.22
N ILE A 40 -4.96 2.29 8.15
CA ILE A 40 -5.98 1.62 7.34
C ILE A 40 -6.64 0.49 8.13
N LEU A 41 -5.88 -0.39 8.78
CA LEU A 41 -6.41 -1.54 9.52
C LEU A 41 -7.27 -1.11 10.72
N ARG A 42 -7.01 0.07 11.28
CA ARG A 42 -7.84 0.64 12.34
C ARG A 42 -9.27 0.95 11.88
N LYS A 43 -9.46 1.28 10.60
CA LYS A 43 -10.78 1.58 10.00
C LYS A 43 -11.36 0.43 9.19
N PHE A 44 -10.51 -0.41 8.61
CA PHE A 44 -10.86 -1.49 7.70
C PHE A 44 -10.15 -2.80 8.12
N PRO A 45 -10.55 -3.43 9.24
CA PRO A 45 -9.92 -4.67 9.72
C PRO A 45 -10.05 -5.84 8.74
N GLU A 46 -10.99 -5.79 7.79
CA GLU A 46 -11.14 -6.75 6.71
C GLU A 46 -9.94 -6.80 5.74
N LEU A 47 -9.08 -5.78 5.74
CA LEU A 47 -7.84 -5.75 4.96
C LEU A 47 -6.65 -6.43 5.65
N LYS A 48 -6.82 -7.02 6.84
CA LYS A 48 -5.72 -7.61 7.62
C LYS A 48 -4.87 -8.62 6.84
N ASP A 49 -5.49 -9.35 5.91
CA ASP A 49 -4.87 -10.41 5.11
C ASP A 49 -4.24 -9.86 3.80
N THR A 50 -4.29 -8.54 3.58
CA THR A 50 -3.61 -7.87 2.47
C THR A 50 -2.16 -7.60 2.82
N THR A 51 -1.26 -8.12 1.99
CA THR A 51 0.20 -7.96 2.14
C THR A 51 0.81 -7.37 0.88
N LEU A 52 1.79 -6.48 1.05
CA LEU A 52 2.65 -6.01 -0.03
C LEU A 52 3.71 -7.07 -0.30
N VAL A 53 3.72 -7.64 -1.50
CA VAL A 53 4.59 -8.77 -1.88
C VAL A 53 5.72 -8.38 -2.83
N ASN A 54 5.61 -7.23 -3.51
CA ASN A 54 6.65 -6.74 -4.41
C ASN A 54 6.69 -5.21 -4.37
N TYR A 55 7.91 -4.66 -4.32
CA TYR A 55 8.17 -3.22 -4.34
C TYR A 55 9.34 -2.96 -5.29
N LYS A 56 9.11 -2.18 -6.34
CA LYS A 56 10.13 -1.86 -7.34
C LYS A 56 10.11 -0.38 -7.70
N VAL A 57 11.27 0.25 -7.65
CA VAL A 57 11.48 1.64 -8.08
C VAL A 57 12.24 1.64 -9.40
N THR A 58 11.85 2.51 -10.32
CA THR A 58 12.52 2.69 -11.61
C THR A 58 12.64 4.18 -11.91
N VAL A 59 13.85 4.66 -12.17
CA VAL A 59 14.07 6.05 -12.61
C VAL A 59 13.61 6.20 -14.05
N ILE A 60 12.81 7.23 -14.36
CA ILE A 60 12.20 7.45 -15.68
C ILE A 60 13.12 8.24 -16.61
N ASP A 61 13.76 9.30 -16.09
CA ASP A 61 14.72 10.11 -16.83
C ASP A 61 15.92 10.40 -15.92
N THR A 62 17.12 9.98 -16.32
CA THR A 62 18.33 10.07 -15.50
C THR A 62 19.03 11.42 -15.60
N ARG A 63 18.55 12.33 -16.46
CA ARG A 63 19.20 13.63 -16.69
C ARG A 63 19.19 14.56 -15.47
N ASP A 64 18.21 14.40 -14.59
CA ASP A 64 17.99 15.31 -13.44
C ASP A 64 18.59 14.79 -12.12
N GLY A 65 19.37 13.70 -12.14
CA GLY A 65 20.00 13.16 -10.92
C GLY A 65 18.98 12.78 -9.85
N THR A 66 19.11 13.32 -8.63
CA THR A 66 18.16 13.07 -7.53
C THR A 66 16.80 13.76 -7.70
N ALA A 67 16.68 14.70 -8.65
CA ALA A 67 15.41 15.34 -9.00
C ALA A 67 14.65 14.57 -10.11
N ALA A 68 15.20 13.45 -10.58
CA ALA A 68 14.59 12.59 -11.57
C ALA A 68 13.23 12.07 -11.13
N ALA A 69 12.30 12.00 -12.09
CA ALA A 69 11.05 11.29 -11.87
C ALA A 69 11.32 9.80 -11.64
N VAL A 70 10.69 9.24 -10.61
CA VAL A 70 10.69 7.82 -10.31
C VAL A 70 9.30 7.24 -10.51
N ARG A 71 9.26 6.02 -11.04
CA ARG A 71 8.09 5.15 -11.05
C ARG A 71 8.23 4.13 -9.93
N VAL A 72 7.23 4.06 -9.06
CA VAL A 72 7.11 3.01 -8.06
C VAL A 72 6.04 2.03 -8.53
N PHE A 73 6.37 0.75 -8.50
CA PHE A 73 5.47 -0.37 -8.72
C PHE A 73 5.33 -1.13 -7.41
N THR A 74 4.09 -1.40 -7.02
CA THR A 74 3.76 -2.18 -5.82
C THR A 74 2.79 -3.28 -6.17
N GLU A 75 3.04 -4.48 -5.68
CA GLU A 75 2.17 -5.64 -5.83
C GLU A 75 1.67 -6.09 -4.47
N PHE A 76 0.40 -6.43 -4.42
CA PHE A 76 -0.29 -6.86 -3.22
C PHE A 76 -0.93 -8.24 -3.44
N LYS A 77 -1.10 -8.96 -2.34
CA LYS A 77 -1.80 -10.25 -2.30
C LYS A 77 -2.77 -10.28 -1.12
N SER A 78 -3.96 -10.84 -1.35
CA SER A 78 -4.94 -11.16 -0.32
C SER A 78 -5.61 -12.48 -0.67
N GLY A 79 -5.26 -13.56 0.03
CA GLY A 79 -5.68 -14.92 -0.32
C GLY A 79 -5.18 -15.31 -1.72
N GLU A 80 -6.11 -15.70 -2.60
CA GLU A 80 -5.82 -16.03 -4.00
C GLU A 80 -5.79 -14.80 -4.93
N THR A 81 -6.23 -13.64 -4.44
CA THR A 81 -6.27 -12.41 -5.24
C THR A 81 -4.92 -11.70 -5.21
N GLN A 82 -4.44 -11.30 -6.38
CA GLN A 82 -3.25 -10.47 -6.56
C GLN A 82 -3.58 -9.26 -7.43
N TRP A 83 -2.97 -8.13 -7.12
CA TRP A 83 -3.11 -6.91 -7.90
C TRP A 83 -1.86 -6.06 -7.76
N ALA A 84 -1.66 -5.14 -8.69
CA ALA A 84 -0.55 -4.22 -8.66
C ALA A 84 -0.98 -2.80 -8.97
N THR A 85 -0.21 -1.85 -8.47
CA THR A 85 -0.38 -0.42 -8.67
C THR A 85 0.94 0.21 -9.08
N THR A 86 0.86 1.36 -9.74
CA THR A 86 2.05 2.14 -10.06
C THR A 86 1.78 3.62 -9.88
N ALA A 87 2.77 4.34 -9.36
CA ALA A 87 2.74 5.78 -9.19
C ALA A 87 4.04 6.39 -9.71
N VAL A 88 3.95 7.63 -10.20
CA VAL A 88 5.10 8.40 -10.68
C VAL A 88 5.15 9.72 -9.93
N SER A 89 6.31 10.06 -9.38
CA SER A 89 6.60 11.39 -8.83
C SER A 89 8.10 11.69 -8.94
N ARG A 90 8.47 12.97 -8.84
CA ARG A 90 9.87 13.40 -8.62
C ARG A 90 10.31 13.20 -7.16
N ASN A 91 9.38 12.89 -6.26
CA ASN A 91 9.67 12.54 -4.88
C ASN A 91 9.40 11.05 -4.66
N ILE A 92 10.44 10.30 -4.31
CA ILE A 92 10.34 8.86 -4.04
C ILE A 92 9.33 8.54 -2.94
N VAL A 93 9.29 9.34 -1.87
CA VAL A 93 8.38 9.12 -0.73
C VAL A 93 6.93 9.30 -1.16
N GLU A 94 6.66 10.32 -1.98
CA GLU A 94 5.32 10.57 -2.52
C GLU A 94 4.88 9.46 -3.48
N ALA A 95 5.77 9.05 -4.40
CA ALA A 95 5.47 7.94 -5.32
C ALA A 95 5.19 6.64 -4.56
N SER A 96 5.98 6.34 -3.51
CA SER A 96 5.75 5.17 -2.66
C SER A 96 4.42 5.25 -1.93
N LEU A 97 4.13 6.38 -1.27
CA LEU A 97 2.87 6.58 -0.55
C LEU A 97 1.67 6.38 -1.47
N LYS A 98 1.70 7.00 -2.65
CA LYS A 98 0.61 6.93 -3.62
C LYS A 98 0.40 5.49 -4.11
N ALA A 99 1.47 4.79 -4.49
CA ALA A 99 1.36 3.41 -4.96
C ALA A 99 0.76 2.47 -3.89
N VAL A 100 1.19 2.64 -2.63
CA VAL A 100 0.69 1.86 -1.50
C VAL A 100 -0.78 2.18 -1.20
N MET A 101 -1.14 3.46 -1.08
CA MET A 101 -2.51 3.90 -0.85
C MET A 101 -3.46 3.45 -1.96
N ASP A 102 -3.04 3.55 -3.22
CA ASP A 102 -3.82 3.09 -4.36
C ASP A 102 -4.06 1.56 -4.28
N GLY A 103 -3.08 0.80 -3.79
CA GLY A 103 -3.17 -0.64 -3.59
C GLY A 103 -4.23 -1.04 -2.56
N TYR A 104 -4.22 -0.41 -1.38
CA TYR A 104 -5.26 -0.64 -0.37
C TYR A 104 -6.62 -0.13 -0.81
N THR A 105 -6.68 1.03 -1.47
CA THR A 105 -7.93 1.59 -2.01
C THR A 105 -8.57 0.65 -3.03
N TYR A 106 -7.76 0.08 -3.93
CA TYR A 106 -8.22 -0.91 -4.90
C TYR A 106 -8.84 -2.11 -4.19
N ARG A 107 -8.16 -2.66 -3.18
CA ARG A 107 -8.69 -3.80 -2.42
C ARG A 107 -10.03 -3.49 -1.76
N LEU A 108 -10.15 -2.32 -1.12
CA LEU A 108 -11.42 -1.87 -0.53
C LEU A 108 -12.55 -1.80 -1.57
N ALA A 109 -12.25 -1.30 -2.76
CA ALA A 109 -13.22 -1.21 -3.84
C ALA A 109 -13.66 -2.60 -4.36
N THR A 110 -12.75 -3.59 -4.41
CA THR A 110 -13.04 -4.92 -4.96
C THR A 110 -13.54 -5.94 -3.94
N LEU A 111 -13.39 -5.70 -2.63
CA LEU A 111 -13.81 -6.62 -1.56
C LEU A 111 -15.28 -7.10 -1.70
N ARG A 112 -16.18 -6.24 -2.18
CA ARG A 112 -17.60 -6.59 -2.41
C ARG A 112 -17.84 -7.51 -3.60
N GLN A 113 -16.90 -7.57 -4.56
CA GLN A 113 -17.01 -8.42 -5.74
C GLN A 113 -16.63 -9.87 -5.39
N ASP A 114 -15.60 -10.06 -4.58
CA ASP A 114 -15.14 -11.37 -4.11
C ASP A 114 -16.25 -12.11 -3.34
N TRP A 115 -16.95 -11.41 -2.43
CA TRP A 115 -18.09 -11.97 -1.70
C TRP A 115 -19.21 -12.53 -2.59
N LYS A 116 -19.46 -11.90 -3.75
CA LYS A 116 -20.46 -12.38 -4.71
C LYS A 116 -19.96 -13.59 -5.50
N ALA A 117 -18.67 -13.66 -5.78
CA ALA A 117 -18.04 -14.79 -6.47
C ALA A 117 -18.05 -16.05 -5.58
N ASP A 118 -17.68 -15.93 -4.30
CA ASP A 118 -17.65 -17.04 -3.35
C ASP A 118 -19.04 -17.68 -3.15
N LYS A 119 -20.09 -16.86 -3.07
CA LYS A 119 -21.48 -17.35 -2.99
C LYS A 119 -21.95 -18.08 -4.23
N LYS A 120 -21.54 -17.63 -5.43
CA LYS A 120 -21.89 -18.30 -6.69
C LYS A 120 -21.24 -19.68 -6.81
N THR A 121 -19.97 -19.81 -6.37
CA THR A 121 -19.24 -21.07 -6.38
C THR A 121 -19.82 -22.08 -5.38
N ALA A 122 -20.35 -21.61 -4.25
CA ALA A 122 -21.01 -22.46 -3.26
C ALA A 122 -22.37 -23.01 -3.72
N THR A 123 -23.16 -22.24 -4.49
CA THR A 123 -24.47 -22.69 -5.00
C THR A 123 -24.37 -23.60 -6.23
N ALA A 124 -23.26 -23.53 -6.99
CA ALA A 124 -23.05 -24.37 -8.19
C ALA A 124 -22.56 -25.80 -7.89
N ARG A 125 -22.36 -26.15 -6.60
CA ARG A 125 -21.88 -27.47 -6.15
C ARG A 125 -22.96 -28.31 -5.45
N VAL A 126 -24.23 -27.94 -5.58
CA VAL A 126 -25.40 -28.66 -5.02
C VAL A 126 -26.29 -29.16 -6.15
#